data_AF-A0A382PW09-F1
#
_entry.id   AF-A0A382PW09-F1
#
_cell.length_a   1.000
_cell.length_b   1.000
_cell.length_c   1.000
_cell.angle_alpha   90.00
_cell.angle_beta   90.00
_cell.angle_gamma   90.00
#
_symmetry.space_group_name_H-M   'P 1'
#
loop_
_entity.id
_entity.type
_entity.pdbx_description
1 polymer ?
#
loop_
_entity_poly.entity_id
_entity_poly.type
_entity_poly.pdbx_seq_one_letter_code
_entity_poly.pdbx_strand_id
1 'polypeptide(L)'
;MRKTICLTAIFNLVLSLTEASGQTVQPLHKNDVRVYLDHSATPDHVPVMALPTSELKEVVAHYSADRDGLRRRYDVQYSSTRRERLRAFYKDWAARVKEIDFNRLGIEGRIDYVLLNHELGYDQELLDREDKLVNEMQPLVPFANTIIELDEARRDLERVDPANVAAQLNAIPEAVRQAREAVEIALKKEDGGENTAPSRIVALRASRTLNSLKERLDRWYKNYAGYDPMFTWWNKTPIEKASKALLDYSKFLNEKVVGFKEGEDPPIVGDPIGADGMRADLKYEMIPYTPEELIAIAE
;
A
#
# COMPACT_ATOMS: atom_id res chain seq x y z
N MET A 1 3.85 49.45 -10.34
CA MET A 1 4.17 50.44 -9.29
C MET A 1 4.49 49.68 -8.01
N ARG A 2 5.75 49.32 -7.78
CA ARG A 2 6.65 49.88 -6.73
C ARG A 2 6.01 49.98 -5.34
N LYS A 3 6.47 49.14 -4.40
CA LYS A 3 7.29 49.59 -3.27
C LYS A 3 7.99 48.43 -2.55
N THR A 4 9.31 48.46 -2.71
CA THR A 4 10.38 47.84 -1.95
C THR A 4 10.41 48.42 -0.53
N ILE A 5 10.63 47.59 0.50
CA ILE A 5 11.25 48.03 1.76
C ILE A 5 12.28 46.96 2.16
N CYS A 6 13.56 47.34 2.04
CA CYS A 6 14.70 46.74 2.70
C CYS A 6 14.59 46.95 4.23
N LEU A 7 14.98 45.95 5.01
CA LEU A 7 15.61 46.21 6.31
C LEU A 7 16.81 45.28 6.46
N THR A 8 17.99 45.88 6.41
CA THR A 8 19.28 45.24 6.59
C THR A 8 19.77 45.52 8.02
N ALA A 9 20.37 44.48 8.60
CA ALA A 9 21.50 44.49 9.53
C ALA A 9 21.26 44.51 11.06
N ILE A 10 22.27 43.88 11.69
CA ILE A 10 22.71 43.89 13.10
C ILE A 10 22.25 42.59 13.85
N PHE A 11 23.09 41.68 14.34
CA PHE A 11 24.39 41.82 15.02
C PHE A 11 25.24 40.53 14.89
N ASN A 12 26.57 40.70 14.76
CA ASN A 12 27.61 39.67 14.75
C ASN A 12 27.72 38.91 16.09
N LEU A 13 27.91 37.59 16.06
CA LEU A 13 28.65 36.90 17.12
C LEU A 13 29.79 36.09 16.48
N VAL A 14 30.97 36.68 16.54
CA VAL A 14 32.26 36.03 16.32
C VAL A 14 32.61 35.28 17.61
N LEU A 15 32.74 33.96 17.54
CA LEU A 15 33.53 33.21 18.51
C LEU A 15 34.73 32.60 17.79
N SER A 16 35.89 33.07 18.24
CA SER A 16 37.23 32.61 17.89
C SER A 16 37.40 31.14 18.28
N LEU A 17 37.84 30.32 17.32
CA LEU A 17 38.63 29.13 17.61
C LEU A 17 39.83 29.10 16.66
N THR A 18 40.96 29.10 17.35
CA THR A 18 42.37 29.07 16.97
C THR A 18 42.69 28.11 15.81
N GLU A 19 43.61 28.57 14.98
CA GLU A 19 44.16 27.93 13.78
C GLU A 19 44.63 26.48 14.01
N ALA A 20 44.16 25.58 13.13
CA ALA A 20 44.92 24.40 12.71
C ALA A 20 45.00 24.43 11.17
N SER A 21 46.22 24.62 10.72
CA SER A 21 46.76 24.61 9.37
C SER A 21 46.10 23.68 8.34
N GLY A 22 45.73 24.27 7.19
CA GLY A 22 46.13 23.72 5.89
C GLY A 22 45.03 23.22 4.95
N GLN A 23 44.32 24.14 4.29
CA GLN A 23 44.01 24.09 2.85
C GLN A 23 43.24 25.35 2.46
N THR A 24 43.92 26.30 1.82
CA THR A 24 43.29 27.43 1.14
C THR A 24 42.47 26.91 -0.04
N VAL A 25 41.14 26.96 0.08
CA VAL A 25 40.22 26.74 -1.04
C VAL A 25 40.33 27.95 -1.98
N GLN A 26 40.86 27.76 -3.18
CA GLN A 26 40.90 28.80 -4.19
C GLN A 26 39.49 29.15 -4.68
N PRO A 27 39.17 30.42 -4.98
CA PRO A 27 37.86 30.77 -5.50
C PRO A 27 37.69 30.20 -6.91
N LEU A 28 36.60 29.45 -7.11
CA LEU A 28 36.19 28.87 -8.40
C LEU A 28 36.18 29.95 -9.50
N HIS A 29 36.92 29.70 -10.57
CA HIS A 29 36.93 30.57 -11.74
C HIS A 29 35.63 30.34 -12.52
N LYS A 30 35.08 31.40 -13.13
CA LYS A 30 33.80 31.35 -13.87
C LYS A 30 33.78 30.34 -15.05
N ASN A 31 34.93 29.76 -15.39
CA ASN A 31 35.08 28.71 -16.41
C ASN A 31 35.00 27.27 -15.86
N ASP A 32 34.87 27.07 -14.54
CA ASP A 32 34.76 25.74 -13.92
C ASP A 32 33.33 25.18 -13.89
N VAL A 33 32.34 25.95 -14.35
CA VAL A 33 30.97 25.44 -14.53
C VAL A 33 30.88 24.78 -15.90
N ARG A 34 31.17 23.48 -15.95
CA ARG A 34 30.92 22.67 -17.14
C ARG A 34 29.41 22.61 -17.37
N VAL A 35 28.94 23.39 -18.33
CA VAL A 35 27.54 23.38 -18.78
C VAL A 35 27.26 22.00 -19.39
N TYR A 36 26.57 21.14 -18.64
CA TYR A 36 26.02 19.88 -19.14
C TYR A 36 24.74 20.18 -19.93
N LEU A 37 24.89 20.65 -21.16
CA LEU A 37 23.83 20.60 -22.16
C LEU A 37 24.32 19.76 -23.34
N ASP A 38 24.52 18.46 -23.08
CA ASP A 38 24.62 17.47 -24.14
C ASP A 38 23.22 17.02 -24.55
N HIS A 39 22.94 17.03 -25.85
CA HIS A 39 21.63 16.72 -26.45
C HIS A 39 21.49 15.22 -26.76
N SER A 40 22.16 14.35 -26.00
CA SER A 40 22.09 12.91 -26.21
C SER A 40 20.88 12.31 -25.47
N ALA A 41 20.04 11.55 -26.20
CA ALA A 41 18.90 10.82 -25.62
C ALA A 41 19.33 9.59 -24.80
N THR A 42 20.64 9.37 -24.68
CA THR A 42 21.26 8.26 -23.94
C THR A 42 22.14 8.84 -22.84
N PRO A 43 21.91 8.51 -21.56
CA PRO A 43 22.74 9.00 -20.46
C PRO A 43 24.21 8.61 -20.66
N ASP A 44 25.13 9.53 -20.40
CA ASP A 44 26.56 9.24 -20.35
C ASP A 44 26.84 8.20 -19.24
N HIS A 45 27.41 7.05 -19.61
CA HIS A 45 27.67 5.92 -18.69
C HIS A 45 29.01 6.06 -17.95
N VAL A 46 29.88 6.98 -18.36
CA VAL A 46 31.24 7.15 -17.81
C VAL A 46 31.23 7.51 -16.31
N PRO A 47 30.32 8.35 -15.78
CA PRO A 47 30.24 8.63 -14.34
C PRO A 47 29.79 7.43 -13.50
N VAL A 48 29.07 6.48 -14.10
CA VAL A 48 28.50 5.31 -13.40
C VAL A 48 29.56 4.24 -13.10
N MET A 49 30.65 4.20 -13.88
CA MET A 49 31.71 3.19 -13.72
C MET A 49 32.81 3.57 -12.71
N ALA A 50 32.80 4.79 -12.17
CA ALA A 50 33.87 5.32 -11.32
C ALA A 50 33.59 5.23 -9.80
N LEU A 51 32.41 4.75 -9.40
CA LEU A 51 32.05 4.63 -7.98
C LEU A 51 32.40 3.23 -7.44
N PRO A 52 32.87 3.12 -6.18
CA PRO A 52 32.97 1.83 -5.51
C PRO A 52 31.60 1.15 -5.58
N THR A 53 31.55 -0.03 -6.20
CA THR A 53 30.30 -0.76 -6.37
C THR A 53 30.08 -1.64 -5.15
N SER A 54 28.90 -1.56 -4.54
CA SER A 54 28.47 -2.43 -3.47
C SER A 54 28.59 -3.92 -3.86
N GLU A 55 29.14 -4.71 -2.96
CA GLU A 55 29.20 -6.17 -3.07
C GLU A 55 27.79 -6.80 -3.10
N LEU A 56 26.77 -6.07 -2.65
CA LEU A 56 25.38 -6.52 -2.61
C LEU A 56 24.54 -6.01 -3.79
N LYS A 57 25.11 -5.27 -4.74
CA LYS A 57 24.38 -4.75 -5.91
C LYS A 57 23.51 -5.80 -6.60
N GLU A 58 24.09 -6.96 -6.92
CA GLU A 58 23.35 -8.04 -7.60
C GLU A 58 22.31 -8.70 -6.68
N VAL A 59 22.56 -8.74 -5.36
CA VAL A 59 21.61 -9.27 -4.38
C VAL A 59 20.37 -8.36 -4.32
N VAL A 60 20.57 -7.04 -4.25
CA VAL A 60 19.49 -6.04 -4.26
C VAL A 60 18.74 -6.05 -5.59
N ALA A 61 19.44 -6.20 -6.71
CA ALA A 61 18.82 -6.30 -8.03
C ALA A 61 17.92 -7.54 -8.14
N HIS A 62 18.39 -8.71 -7.71
CA HIS A 62 17.59 -9.93 -7.69
C HIS A 62 16.39 -9.84 -6.76
N TYR A 63 16.58 -9.32 -5.54
CA TYR A 63 15.47 -9.08 -4.61
C TYR A 63 14.39 -8.20 -5.25
N SER A 64 14.79 -7.10 -5.88
CA SER A 64 13.87 -6.15 -6.52
C SER A 64 13.11 -6.80 -7.68
N ALA A 65 13.83 -7.54 -8.54
CA ALA A 65 13.23 -8.24 -9.68
C ALA A 65 12.24 -9.32 -9.23
N ASP A 66 12.60 -10.13 -8.23
CA ASP A 66 11.73 -11.18 -7.70
C ASP A 66 10.51 -10.59 -7.00
N ARG A 67 10.69 -9.53 -6.20
CA ARG A 67 9.59 -8.83 -5.54
C ARG A 67 8.59 -8.30 -6.56
N ASP A 68 9.09 -7.66 -7.62
CA ASP A 68 8.25 -7.13 -8.70
C ASP A 68 7.50 -8.25 -9.44
N GLY A 69 8.19 -9.34 -9.78
CA GLY A 69 7.58 -10.51 -10.38
C GLY A 69 6.48 -11.10 -9.50
N LEU A 70 6.76 -11.23 -8.20
CA LEU A 70 5.83 -11.79 -7.24
C LEU A 70 4.60 -10.90 -7.02
N ARG A 71 4.79 -9.58 -6.89
CA ARG A 71 3.68 -8.62 -6.73
C ARG A 71 2.80 -8.53 -7.98
N ARG A 72 3.37 -8.70 -9.18
CA ARG A 72 2.60 -8.80 -10.43
C ARG A 72 1.81 -10.10 -10.51
N ARG A 73 2.42 -11.22 -10.10
CA ARG A 73 1.75 -12.53 -10.08
C ARG A 73 0.61 -12.57 -9.07
N TYR A 74 0.85 -12.05 -7.86
CA TYR A 74 -0.12 -11.99 -6.76
C TYR A 74 -0.60 -10.55 -6.53
N ASP A 75 -1.35 -10.00 -7.48
CA ASP A 75 -1.90 -8.63 -7.41
C ASP A 75 -3.30 -8.56 -6.77
N VAL A 76 -3.88 -9.71 -6.43
CA VAL A 76 -5.24 -9.82 -5.89
C VAL A 76 -5.24 -9.25 -4.47
N GLN A 77 -5.59 -7.97 -4.38
CA GLN A 77 -5.73 -7.27 -3.09
C GLN A 77 -6.65 -8.04 -2.15
N TYR A 78 -6.27 -8.10 -0.88
CA TYR A 78 -6.97 -8.81 0.18
C TYR A 78 -7.04 -10.35 0.06
N SER A 79 -6.44 -10.95 -0.96
CA SER A 79 -6.26 -12.41 -1.05
C SER A 79 -5.34 -12.93 0.04
N SER A 80 -5.77 -14.00 0.74
CA SER A 80 -4.91 -14.73 1.69
C SER A 80 -3.72 -15.36 0.97
N THR A 81 -3.94 -15.97 -0.20
CA THR A 81 -2.89 -16.56 -1.05
C THR A 81 -1.79 -15.54 -1.35
N ARG A 82 -2.18 -14.31 -1.73
CA ARG A 82 -1.21 -13.22 -1.96
C ARG A 82 -0.38 -12.94 -0.71
N ARG A 83 -1.03 -12.72 0.44
CA ARG A 83 -0.34 -12.36 1.69
C ARG A 83 0.58 -13.47 2.17
N GLU A 84 0.14 -14.72 2.09
CA GLU A 84 0.95 -15.89 2.47
C GLU A 84 2.19 -16.03 1.59
N ARG A 85 2.05 -15.83 0.27
CA ARG A 85 3.17 -15.90 -0.68
C ARG A 85 4.17 -14.78 -0.47
N LEU A 86 3.70 -13.54 -0.27
CA LEU A 86 4.58 -12.40 0.04
C LEU A 86 5.27 -12.59 1.39
N ARG A 87 4.56 -13.04 2.43
CA ARG A 87 5.13 -13.31 3.75
C ARG A 87 6.22 -14.38 3.70
N ALA A 88 5.99 -15.48 2.98
CA ALA A 88 7.01 -16.51 2.78
C ALA A 88 8.24 -15.95 2.05
N PHE A 89 8.02 -15.20 0.96
CA PHE A 89 9.07 -14.53 0.21
C PHE A 89 9.95 -13.62 1.07
N TYR A 90 9.34 -12.70 1.84
CA TYR A 90 10.09 -11.78 2.69
C TYR A 90 10.84 -12.48 3.82
N LYS A 91 10.24 -13.51 4.43
CA LYS A 91 10.91 -14.32 5.45
C LYS A 91 12.12 -15.07 4.88
N ASP A 92 11.96 -15.69 3.72
CA ASP A 92 13.01 -16.44 3.06
C ASP A 92 14.17 -15.53 2.62
N TRP A 93 13.86 -14.34 2.08
CA TRP A 93 14.88 -13.34 1.76
C TRP A 93 15.59 -12.81 3.00
N ALA A 94 14.85 -12.50 4.06
CA ALA A 94 15.44 -12.06 5.32
C ALA A 94 16.36 -13.14 5.93
N ALA A 95 16.02 -14.42 5.79
CA ALA A 95 16.89 -15.52 6.20
C ALA A 95 18.18 -15.55 5.39
N ARG A 96 18.10 -15.46 4.06
CA ARG A 96 19.28 -15.45 3.16
C ARG A 96 20.19 -14.25 3.39
N VAL A 97 19.62 -13.05 3.57
CA VAL A 97 20.43 -11.85 3.83
C VAL A 97 21.22 -11.99 5.13
N LYS A 98 20.64 -12.62 6.18
CA LYS A 98 21.34 -12.87 7.45
C LYS A 98 22.54 -13.83 7.36
N GLU A 99 22.65 -14.61 6.29
CA GLU A 99 23.80 -15.50 6.05
C GLU A 99 25.04 -14.73 5.56
N ILE A 100 24.87 -13.48 5.12
CA ILE A 100 25.96 -12.64 4.62
C ILE A 100 26.80 -12.14 5.80
N ASP A 101 28.11 -12.37 5.75
CA ASP A 101 29.04 -11.87 6.77
C ASP A 101 29.22 -10.36 6.66
N PHE A 102 28.45 -9.63 7.48
CA PHE A 102 28.46 -8.17 7.55
C PHE A 102 29.86 -7.57 7.77
N ASN A 103 30.74 -8.27 8.49
CA ASN A 103 32.06 -7.74 8.81
C ASN A 103 33.03 -7.78 7.63
N ARG A 104 32.72 -8.57 6.61
CA ARG A 104 33.52 -8.70 5.38
C ARG A 104 33.10 -7.73 4.29
N LEU A 105 31.98 -7.04 4.45
CA LEU A 105 31.48 -6.05 3.50
C LEU A 105 32.26 -4.73 3.62
N GLY A 106 32.54 -4.10 2.48
CA GLY A 106 32.93 -2.69 2.41
C GLY A 106 31.80 -1.75 2.86
N ILE A 107 32.07 -0.44 2.87
CA ILE A 107 31.11 0.56 3.33
C ILE A 107 29.80 0.49 2.51
N GLU A 108 29.92 0.47 1.18
CA GLU A 108 28.77 0.39 0.26
C GLU A 108 27.93 -0.88 0.49
N GLY A 109 28.58 -2.06 0.60
CA GLY A 109 27.88 -3.30 0.91
C GLY A 109 27.19 -3.30 2.28
N ARG A 110 27.79 -2.66 3.29
CA ARG A 110 27.14 -2.52 4.62
C ARG A 110 25.92 -1.61 4.58
N ILE A 111 25.96 -0.53 3.79
CA ILE A 111 24.81 0.35 3.60
C ILE A 111 23.66 -0.44 2.97
N ASP A 112 23.91 -1.12 1.86
CA ASP A 112 22.90 -1.93 1.18
C ASP A 112 22.35 -3.04 2.08
N TYR A 113 23.22 -3.68 2.88
CA TYR A 113 22.80 -4.71 3.84
C TYR A 113 21.80 -4.16 4.87
N VAL A 114 22.08 -2.99 5.42
CA VAL A 114 21.22 -2.37 6.44
C VAL A 114 19.90 -1.94 5.81
N LEU A 115 19.94 -1.28 4.64
CA LEU A 115 18.74 -0.83 3.92
C LEU A 115 17.85 -2.01 3.51
N LEU A 116 18.44 -3.08 2.96
CA LEU A 116 17.69 -4.27 2.55
C LEU A 116 17.03 -4.98 3.76
N ASN A 117 17.74 -5.09 4.89
CA ASN A 117 17.13 -5.65 6.10
C ASN A 117 16.00 -4.78 6.66
N HIS A 118 16.14 -3.46 6.58
CA HIS A 118 15.07 -2.52 6.95
C HIS A 118 13.83 -2.70 6.08
N GLU A 119 14.02 -2.72 4.75
CA GLU A 119 12.95 -2.93 3.77
C GLU A 119 12.21 -4.26 4.04
N LEU A 120 12.94 -5.35 4.21
CA LEU A 120 12.35 -6.68 4.45
C LEU A 120 11.58 -6.76 5.78
N GLY A 121 12.05 -6.05 6.81
CA GLY A 121 11.35 -5.95 8.09
C GLY A 121 10.07 -5.14 7.95
N TYR A 122 10.15 -3.98 7.29
CA TYR A 122 9.02 -3.09 7.09
C TYR A 122 7.94 -3.71 6.20
N ASP A 123 8.30 -4.36 5.10
CA ASP A 123 7.36 -5.07 4.22
C ASP A 123 6.58 -6.16 4.97
N GLN A 124 7.19 -6.83 5.96
CA GLN A 124 6.49 -7.76 6.84
C GLN A 124 5.52 -7.05 7.80
N GLU A 125 5.93 -5.95 8.42
CA GLU A 125 5.07 -5.13 9.28
C GLU A 125 3.85 -4.57 8.49
N LEU A 126 4.03 -4.24 7.21
CA LEU A 126 2.94 -3.83 6.32
C LEU A 126 1.95 -4.97 6.02
N LEU A 127 2.42 -6.21 5.83
CA LEU A 127 1.54 -7.36 5.67
C LEU A 127 0.75 -7.67 6.95
N ASP A 128 1.38 -7.55 8.11
CA ASP A 128 0.72 -7.74 9.41
C ASP A 128 -0.35 -6.65 9.65
N ARG A 129 -0.07 -5.42 9.19
CA ARG A 129 -1.07 -4.34 9.17
C ARG A 129 -2.23 -4.70 8.25
N GLU A 130 -1.95 -5.13 7.02
CA GLU A 130 -2.99 -5.55 6.05
C GLU A 130 -3.89 -6.65 6.64
N ASP A 131 -3.32 -7.66 7.32
CA ASP A 131 -4.07 -8.73 7.99
C ASP A 131 -5.05 -8.17 9.03
N LYS A 132 -4.62 -7.21 9.86
CA LYS A 132 -5.50 -6.56 10.84
C LYS A 132 -6.66 -5.85 10.14
N LEU A 133 -6.39 -5.07 9.09
CA LEU A 133 -7.42 -4.32 8.38
C LEU A 133 -8.44 -5.26 7.70
N VAL A 134 -7.99 -6.38 7.14
CA VAL A 134 -8.86 -7.40 6.55
C VAL A 134 -9.74 -8.05 7.62
N ASN A 135 -9.17 -8.42 8.76
CA ASN A 135 -9.90 -9.03 9.86
C ASN A 135 -10.97 -8.09 10.45
N GLU A 136 -10.68 -6.80 10.57
CA GLU A 136 -11.66 -5.78 10.99
C GLU A 136 -12.84 -5.67 10.02
N MET A 137 -12.57 -5.75 8.71
CA MET A 137 -13.60 -5.65 7.68
C MET A 137 -14.42 -6.93 7.52
N GLN A 138 -13.87 -8.09 7.87
CA GLN A 138 -14.45 -9.39 7.55
C GLN A 138 -15.92 -9.56 7.96
N PRO A 139 -16.38 -9.09 9.14
CA PRO A 139 -17.79 -9.14 9.51
C PRO A 139 -18.72 -8.36 8.56
N LEU A 140 -18.22 -7.31 7.91
CA LEU A 140 -18.98 -6.48 6.97
C LEU A 140 -19.00 -7.03 5.56
N VAL A 141 -18.00 -7.83 5.17
CA VAL A 141 -17.85 -8.35 3.81
C VAL A 141 -17.61 -9.87 3.77
N PRO A 142 -18.44 -10.70 4.45
CA PRO A 142 -18.17 -12.14 4.60
C PRO A 142 -18.13 -12.91 3.28
N PHE A 143 -18.76 -12.37 2.22
CA PHE A 143 -18.79 -12.91 0.86
C PHE A 143 -17.58 -12.51 0.00
N ALA A 144 -16.66 -11.69 0.51
CA ALA A 144 -15.50 -11.21 -0.26
C ALA A 144 -14.63 -12.36 -0.77
N ASN A 145 -14.42 -13.40 0.05
CA ASN A 145 -13.59 -14.55 -0.32
C ASN A 145 -14.11 -15.28 -1.55
N THR A 146 -15.43 -15.46 -1.70
CA THR A 146 -16.01 -16.09 -2.89
C THR A 146 -15.61 -15.35 -4.17
N ILE A 147 -15.60 -14.02 -4.15
CA ILE A 147 -15.22 -13.20 -5.32
C ILE A 147 -13.71 -13.25 -5.56
N ILE A 148 -12.92 -13.23 -4.50
CA ILE A 148 -11.46 -13.32 -4.56
C ILE A 148 -11.04 -14.68 -5.16
N GLU A 149 -11.63 -15.77 -4.69
CA GLU A 149 -11.34 -17.13 -5.15
C GLU A 149 -11.67 -17.33 -6.63
N LEU A 150 -12.74 -16.72 -7.16
CA LEU A 150 -13.04 -16.75 -8.59
C LEU A 150 -11.92 -16.14 -9.45
N ASP A 151 -11.30 -15.05 -8.98
CA ASP A 151 -10.19 -14.41 -9.70
C ASP A 151 -8.86 -15.16 -9.51
N GLU A 152 -8.63 -15.76 -8.34
CA GLU A 152 -7.48 -16.66 -8.11
C GLU A 152 -7.57 -17.91 -9.00
N ALA A 153 -8.73 -18.58 -9.05
CA ALA A 153 -8.94 -19.74 -9.92
C ALA A 153 -8.70 -19.41 -11.40
N ARG A 154 -9.15 -18.23 -11.85
CA ARG A 154 -8.84 -17.72 -13.21
C ARG A 154 -7.32 -17.54 -13.40
N ARG A 155 -6.62 -17.00 -12.40
CA ARG A 155 -5.15 -16.81 -12.44
C ARG A 155 -4.39 -18.12 -12.49
N ASP A 156 -4.95 -19.18 -11.92
CA ASP A 156 -4.40 -20.53 -11.94
C ASP A 156 -4.83 -21.32 -13.17
N LEU A 157 -5.53 -20.67 -14.12
CA LEU A 157 -6.03 -21.25 -15.36
C LEU A 157 -6.96 -22.45 -15.10
N GLU A 158 -7.63 -22.45 -13.95
CA GLU A 158 -8.59 -23.48 -13.62
C GLU A 158 -9.76 -23.43 -14.60
N ARG A 159 -10.26 -24.62 -14.95
CA ARG A 159 -11.40 -24.73 -15.85
C ARG A 159 -12.66 -24.28 -15.12
N VAL A 160 -13.31 -23.27 -15.69
CA VAL A 160 -14.59 -22.79 -15.20
C VAL A 160 -15.72 -23.76 -15.57
N ASP A 161 -16.52 -24.13 -14.58
CA ASP A 161 -17.84 -24.73 -14.76
C ASP A 161 -18.90 -23.61 -14.74
N PRO A 162 -19.53 -23.29 -15.89
CA PRO A 162 -20.56 -22.26 -16.00
C PRO A 162 -21.70 -22.35 -14.99
N ALA A 163 -22.20 -23.55 -14.72
CA ALA A 163 -23.39 -23.74 -13.89
C ALA A 163 -23.03 -23.62 -12.40
N ASN A 164 -21.90 -24.20 -12.01
CA ASN A 164 -21.40 -24.10 -10.64
C ASN A 164 -21.09 -22.64 -10.27
N VAL A 165 -20.38 -21.92 -11.14
CA VAL A 165 -20.09 -20.50 -10.94
C VAL A 165 -21.37 -19.67 -10.87
N ALA A 166 -22.36 -19.93 -11.73
CA ALA A 166 -23.64 -19.23 -11.68
C ALA A 166 -24.35 -19.42 -10.33
N ALA A 167 -24.24 -20.62 -9.73
CA ALA A 167 -24.76 -20.88 -8.39
C ALA A 167 -24.02 -20.05 -7.32
N GLN A 168 -22.69 -19.98 -7.38
CA GLN A 168 -21.89 -19.13 -6.48
C GLN A 168 -22.25 -17.65 -6.61
N LEU A 169 -22.36 -17.14 -7.83
CA LEU A 169 -22.75 -15.75 -8.10
C LEU A 169 -24.16 -15.44 -7.59
N ASN A 170 -25.10 -16.38 -7.75
CA ASN A 170 -26.47 -16.22 -7.24
C ASN A 170 -26.57 -16.22 -5.71
N ALA A 171 -25.58 -16.77 -5.00
CA ALA A 171 -25.55 -16.75 -3.54
C ALA A 171 -25.07 -15.39 -2.99
N ILE A 172 -24.27 -14.62 -3.75
CA ILE A 172 -23.69 -13.34 -3.30
C ILE A 172 -24.76 -12.33 -2.87
N PRO A 173 -25.85 -12.06 -3.63
CA PRO A 173 -26.87 -11.09 -3.21
C PRO A 173 -27.50 -11.42 -1.86
N GLU A 174 -27.72 -12.70 -1.59
CA GLU A 174 -28.29 -13.16 -0.32
C GLU A 174 -27.30 -12.98 0.84
N ALA A 175 -26.02 -13.30 0.62
CA ALA A 175 -24.97 -13.04 1.62
C ALA A 175 -24.80 -11.54 1.90
N VAL A 176 -24.91 -10.70 0.86
CA VAL A 176 -24.91 -9.23 0.99
C VAL A 176 -26.12 -8.75 1.80
N ARG A 177 -27.31 -9.30 1.53
CA ARG A 177 -28.53 -8.96 2.29
C ARG A 177 -28.36 -9.29 3.77
N GLN A 178 -27.84 -10.47 4.09
CA GLN A 178 -27.59 -10.89 5.47
C GLN A 178 -26.56 -10.01 6.18
N ALA A 179 -25.47 -9.65 5.50
CA ALA A 179 -24.47 -8.72 6.05
C ALA A 179 -25.09 -7.34 6.32
N ARG A 180 -25.90 -6.83 5.39
CA ARG A 180 -26.63 -5.57 5.57
C ARG A 180 -27.59 -5.63 6.76
N GLU A 181 -28.37 -6.69 6.89
CA GLU A 181 -29.30 -6.88 8.01
C GLU A 181 -28.56 -6.91 9.36
N ALA A 182 -27.41 -7.58 9.43
CA ALA A 182 -26.57 -7.57 10.62
C ALA A 182 -26.13 -6.15 11.01
N VAL A 183 -25.73 -5.32 10.03
CA VAL A 183 -25.38 -3.91 10.26
C VAL A 183 -26.61 -3.10 10.70
N GLU A 184 -27.76 -3.27 10.06
CA GLU A 184 -28.99 -2.56 10.45
C GLU A 184 -29.44 -2.92 11.87
N ILE A 185 -29.28 -4.18 12.29
CA ILE A 185 -29.54 -4.61 13.68
C ILE A 185 -28.54 -3.94 14.64
N ALA A 186 -27.26 -3.90 14.29
CA ALA A 186 -26.22 -3.27 15.12
C ALA A 186 -26.45 -1.77 15.30
N LEU A 187 -26.86 -1.05 14.25
CA LEU A 187 -27.20 0.38 14.32
C LEU A 187 -28.40 0.65 15.24
N LYS A 188 -29.46 -0.17 15.16
CA LYS A 188 -30.62 -0.03 16.05
C LYS A 188 -30.28 -0.23 17.53
N LYS A 189 -29.29 -1.08 17.83
CA LYS A 189 -28.82 -1.32 19.19
C LYS A 189 -27.97 -0.16 19.72
N GLU A 190 -27.20 0.49 18.84
CA GLU A 190 -26.44 1.71 19.18
C GLU A 190 -27.37 2.84 19.60
N ASP A 191 -28.46 3.07 18.88
CA ASP A 191 -29.52 4.03 19.28
C ASP A 191 -30.14 3.70 20.65
N GLY A 192 -30.12 2.41 21.03
CA GLY A 192 -30.56 1.91 22.34
C GLY A 192 -29.49 1.93 23.44
N GLY A 193 -28.28 2.43 23.16
CA GLY A 193 -27.17 2.56 24.11
C GLY A 193 -26.17 1.39 24.14
N GLU A 194 -26.30 0.38 23.26
CA GLU A 194 -25.32 -0.71 23.13
C GLU A 194 -24.30 -0.40 22.02
N ASN A 195 -23.02 -0.22 22.37
CA ASN A 195 -21.94 0.05 21.41
C ASN A 195 -21.53 -1.22 20.61
N THR A 196 -22.39 -1.65 19.69
CA THR A 196 -22.20 -2.82 18.84
C THR A 196 -22.10 -2.47 17.35
N ALA A 197 -22.25 -1.19 17.00
CA ALA A 197 -22.19 -0.73 15.63
C ALA A 197 -20.76 -0.79 15.06
N PRO A 198 -20.62 -1.00 13.74
CA PRO A 198 -19.33 -0.95 13.08
C PRO A 198 -18.69 0.44 13.18
N SER A 199 -17.38 0.48 13.43
CA SER A 199 -16.61 1.74 13.36
C SER A 199 -16.78 2.40 11.99
N ARG A 200 -16.97 3.73 11.97
CA ARG A 200 -17.09 4.52 10.72
C ARG A 200 -15.90 4.32 9.79
N ILE A 201 -14.70 4.20 10.35
CA ILE A 201 -13.46 3.98 9.60
C ILE A 201 -13.51 2.61 8.90
N VAL A 202 -13.88 1.57 9.65
CA VAL A 202 -13.99 0.20 9.12
C VAL A 202 -15.09 0.12 8.06
N ALA A 203 -16.22 0.80 8.27
CA ALA A 203 -17.30 0.87 7.30
C ALA A 203 -16.89 1.60 6.00
N LEU A 204 -16.12 2.68 6.09
CA LEU A 204 -15.56 3.38 4.93
C LEU A 204 -14.57 2.50 4.16
N ARG A 205 -13.71 1.75 4.87
CA ARG A 205 -12.78 0.82 4.25
C ARG A 205 -13.53 -0.34 3.56
N ALA A 206 -14.56 -0.86 4.21
CA ALA A 206 -15.44 -1.89 3.65
C ALA A 206 -16.19 -1.38 2.41
N SER A 207 -16.71 -0.15 2.41
CA SER A 207 -17.40 0.42 1.24
C SER A 207 -16.48 0.56 0.02
N ARG A 208 -15.24 1.02 0.23
CA ARG A 208 -14.19 1.04 -0.81
C ARG A 208 -13.86 -0.37 -1.31
N THR A 209 -13.76 -1.33 -0.39
CA THR A 209 -13.50 -2.74 -0.73
C THR A 209 -14.64 -3.34 -1.55
N LEU A 210 -15.90 -3.05 -1.23
CA LEU A 210 -17.06 -3.47 -2.02
C LEU A 210 -17.03 -2.95 -3.46
N ASN A 211 -16.64 -1.68 -3.65
CA ASN A 211 -16.48 -1.11 -4.98
C ASN A 211 -15.36 -1.82 -5.76
N SER A 212 -14.23 -2.10 -5.11
CA SER A 212 -13.12 -2.86 -5.70
C SER A 212 -13.52 -4.29 -6.07
N LEU A 213 -14.25 -4.98 -5.19
CA LEU A 213 -14.77 -6.33 -5.43
C LEU A 213 -15.74 -6.35 -6.61
N LYS A 214 -16.66 -5.38 -6.69
CA LYS A 214 -17.57 -5.23 -7.83
C LYS A 214 -16.81 -5.06 -9.14
N GLU A 215 -15.84 -4.15 -9.18
CA GLU A 215 -15.03 -3.95 -10.39
C GLU A 215 -14.21 -5.19 -10.78
N ARG A 216 -13.64 -5.88 -9.78
CA ARG A 216 -12.93 -7.14 -9.99
C ARG A 216 -13.86 -8.18 -10.59
N LEU A 217 -15.04 -8.34 -10.01
CA LEU A 217 -16.05 -9.30 -10.45
C LEU A 217 -16.53 -9.00 -11.89
N ASP A 218 -16.76 -7.73 -12.22
CA ASP A 218 -17.12 -7.31 -13.59
C ASP A 218 -15.99 -7.58 -14.60
N ARG A 219 -14.74 -7.28 -14.25
CA ARG A 219 -13.58 -7.59 -15.10
C ARG A 219 -13.40 -9.09 -15.27
N TRP A 220 -13.56 -9.84 -14.19
CA TRP A 220 -13.49 -11.31 -14.20
C TRP A 220 -14.52 -11.90 -15.16
N TYR A 221 -15.79 -11.48 -15.09
CA TYR A 221 -16.84 -11.95 -16.00
C TYR A 221 -16.52 -11.65 -17.47
N LYS A 222 -15.99 -10.46 -17.77
CA LYS A 222 -15.59 -10.05 -19.13
C LYS A 222 -14.47 -10.91 -19.74
N ASN A 223 -13.66 -11.61 -18.94
CA ASN A 223 -12.63 -12.52 -19.48
C ASN A 223 -13.24 -13.74 -20.17
N TYR A 224 -14.44 -14.15 -19.77
CA TYR A 224 -15.10 -15.34 -20.30
C TYR A 224 -16.31 -14.99 -21.19
N ALA A 225 -17.02 -13.92 -20.83
CA ALA A 225 -18.21 -13.50 -21.56
C ALA A 225 -17.88 -13.14 -23.02
N GLY A 226 -18.61 -13.73 -23.96
CA GLY A 226 -18.39 -13.56 -25.40
C GLY A 226 -17.47 -14.60 -26.04
N TYR A 227 -16.67 -15.33 -25.26
CA TYR A 227 -15.88 -16.46 -25.77
C TYR A 227 -16.62 -17.80 -25.63
N ASP A 228 -17.29 -18.01 -24.50
CA ASP A 228 -18.12 -19.19 -24.24
C ASP A 228 -19.61 -18.78 -24.11
N PRO A 229 -20.46 -19.11 -25.10
CA PRO A 229 -21.89 -18.82 -25.05
C PRO A 229 -22.61 -19.46 -23.86
N MET A 230 -22.19 -20.67 -23.44
CA MET A 230 -22.78 -21.37 -22.30
C MET A 230 -22.43 -20.66 -21.00
N PHE A 231 -21.18 -20.23 -20.86
CA PHE A 231 -20.76 -19.38 -19.75
C PHE A 231 -21.61 -18.11 -19.66
N THR A 232 -21.72 -17.37 -20.78
CA THR A 232 -22.52 -16.13 -20.82
C THR A 232 -23.99 -16.39 -20.47
N TRP A 233 -24.59 -17.45 -20.99
CA TRP A 233 -25.98 -17.79 -20.72
C TRP A 233 -26.25 -18.03 -19.23
N TRP A 234 -25.43 -18.86 -18.58
CA TRP A 234 -25.58 -19.16 -17.16
C TRP A 234 -25.30 -17.95 -16.26
N ASN A 235 -24.29 -17.14 -16.59
CA ASN A 235 -23.71 -16.18 -15.65
C ASN A 235 -24.19 -14.74 -15.82
N LYS A 236 -24.84 -14.38 -16.94
CA LYS A 236 -25.25 -13.00 -17.23
C LYS A 236 -26.17 -12.41 -16.15
N THR A 237 -27.24 -13.12 -15.77
CA THR A 237 -28.15 -12.60 -14.74
C THR A 237 -27.56 -12.68 -13.32
N PRO A 238 -26.88 -13.78 -12.92
CA PRO A 238 -26.22 -13.83 -11.61
C PRO A 238 -25.20 -12.71 -11.39
N ILE A 239 -24.35 -12.42 -12.39
CA ILE A 239 -23.33 -11.37 -12.27
C ILE A 239 -23.95 -9.98 -12.11
N GLU A 240 -24.99 -9.66 -12.88
CA GLU A 240 -25.70 -8.38 -12.79
C GLU A 240 -26.31 -8.18 -11.40
N LYS A 241 -26.91 -9.22 -10.83
CA LYS A 241 -27.47 -9.20 -9.46
C LYS A 241 -26.39 -9.03 -8.40
N ALA A 242 -25.29 -9.79 -8.50
CA ALA A 242 -24.18 -9.71 -7.56
C ALA A 242 -23.53 -8.32 -7.58
N SER A 243 -23.17 -7.80 -8.76
CA SER A 243 -22.57 -6.47 -8.91
C SER A 243 -23.49 -5.34 -8.43
N LYS A 244 -24.81 -5.47 -8.64
CA LYS A 244 -25.78 -4.51 -8.09
C LYS A 244 -25.86 -4.58 -6.56
N ALA A 245 -25.90 -5.78 -5.98
CA ALA A 245 -25.97 -5.94 -4.53
C ALA A 245 -24.73 -5.33 -3.84
N LEU A 246 -23.54 -5.56 -4.37
CA LEU A 246 -22.28 -4.97 -3.86
C LEU A 246 -22.33 -3.43 -3.91
N LEU A 247 -22.79 -2.86 -5.02
CA LEU A 247 -22.91 -1.41 -5.18
C LEU A 247 -23.92 -0.80 -4.21
N ASP A 248 -25.11 -1.39 -4.11
CA ASP A 248 -26.17 -0.89 -3.25
C ASP A 248 -25.76 -0.97 -1.77
N TYR A 249 -25.05 -2.03 -1.37
CA TYR A 249 -24.54 -2.17 -0.02
C TYR A 249 -23.40 -1.20 0.30
N SER A 250 -22.50 -0.95 -0.65
CA SER A 250 -21.49 0.12 -0.53
C SER A 250 -22.12 1.49 -0.28
N LYS A 251 -23.18 1.83 -1.03
CA LYS A 251 -23.96 3.07 -0.80
C LYS A 251 -24.59 3.11 0.59
N PHE A 252 -25.22 2.00 1.00
CA PHE A 252 -25.81 1.87 2.33
C PHE A 252 -24.79 2.13 3.44
N LEU A 253 -23.59 1.53 3.38
CA LEU A 253 -22.55 1.76 4.40
C LEU A 253 -22.11 3.23 4.44
N ASN A 254 -21.92 3.85 3.27
CA ASN A 254 -21.55 5.26 3.20
C ASN A 254 -22.63 6.18 3.79
N GLU A 255 -23.90 5.96 3.45
CA GLU A 255 -25.01 6.80 3.90
C GLU A 255 -25.37 6.58 5.38
N LYS A 256 -25.43 5.32 5.82
CA LYS A 256 -25.99 4.97 7.13
C LYS A 256 -24.95 4.84 8.24
N VAL A 257 -23.72 4.45 7.91
CA VAL A 257 -22.66 4.23 8.92
C VAL A 257 -21.64 5.37 8.87
N VAL A 258 -21.11 5.68 7.69
CA VAL A 258 -20.09 6.75 7.53
C VAL A 258 -20.73 8.14 7.70
N GLY A 259 -22.01 8.28 7.35
CA GLY A 259 -22.76 9.53 7.46
C GLY A 259 -22.62 10.45 6.25
N PHE A 260 -22.29 9.89 5.08
CA PHE A 260 -22.30 10.62 3.81
C PHE A 260 -23.73 11.02 3.43
N LYS A 261 -23.92 12.25 2.97
CA LYS A 261 -25.20 12.74 2.44
C LYS A 261 -25.02 13.19 1.00
N GLU A 262 -25.93 12.76 0.13
CA GLU A 262 -25.91 13.15 -1.27
C GLU A 262 -26.08 14.68 -1.41
N GLY A 263 -25.16 15.33 -2.13
CA GLY A 263 -25.14 16.78 -2.34
C GLY A 263 -24.35 17.58 -1.29
N GLU A 264 -23.80 16.92 -0.26
CA GLU A 264 -22.86 17.53 0.69
C GLU A 264 -21.43 17.03 0.43
N ASP A 265 -20.44 17.80 0.91
CA ASP A 265 -19.05 17.34 0.89
C ASP A 265 -18.92 16.08 1.77
N PRO A 266 -18.20 15.04 1.31
CA PRO A 266 -18.04 13.83 2.07
C PRO A 266 -17.38 14.13 3.43
N PRO A 267 -17.86 13.52 4.53
CA PRO A 267 -17.19 13.63 5.82
C PRO A 267 -15.71 13.27 5.69
N ILE A 268 -14.82 14.12 6.21
CA ILE A 268 -13.38 13.87 6.23
C ILE A 268 -13.10 12.78 7.26
N VAL A 269 -13.28 11.53 6.85
CA VAL A 269 -12.97 10.34 7.63
C VAL A 269 -11.64 9.81 7.12
N GLY A 270 -10.58 10.06 7.89
CA GLY A 270 -9.28 9.44 7.65
C GLY A 270 -9.31 7.94 7.96
N ASP A 271 -8.33 7.22 7.42
CA ASP A 271 -8.00 5.86 7.85
C ASP A 271 -6.70 5.93 8.67
N PRO A 272 -6.78 6.14 10.00
CA PRO A 272 -5.59 6.34 10.81
C PRO A 272 -4.77 5.07 10.87
N ILE A 273 -3.47 5.18 10.55
CA ILE A 273 -2.51 4.08 10.66
C ILE A 273 -2.25 3.65 12.11
N GLY A 274 -2.68 4.46 13.08
CA GLY A 274 -2.50 4.23 14.51
C GLY A 274 -1.06 4.46 15.00
N ALA A 275 -0.87 4.45 16.32
CA ALA A 275 0.44 4.67 16.94
C ALA A 275 1.45 3.59 16.53
N ASP A 276 1.02 2.33 16.46
CA ASP A 276 1.88 1.23 16.03
C ASP A 276 2.28 1.36 14.56
N GLY A 277 1.35 1.78 13.70
CA GLY A 277 1.67 2.02 12.29
C GLY A 277 2.64 3.17 12.11
N MET A 278 2.42 4.29 12.82
CA MET A 278 3.35 5.42 12.79
C MET A 278 4.74 5.03 13.30
N ARG A 279 4.83 4.20 14.35
CA ARG A 279 6.10 3.72 14.88
C ARG A 279 6.85 2.84 13.87
N ALA A 280 6.15 1.96 13.17
CA ALA A 280 6.71 1.16 12.08
C ALA A 280 7.28 2.04 10.97
N ASP A 281 6.51 3.03 10.52
CA ASP A 281 6.90 3.94 9.44
C ASP A 281 8.11 4.80 9.86
N LEU A 282 8.11 5.36 11.08
CA LEU A 282 9.24 6.13 11.62
C LEU A 282 10.51 5.28 11.75
N LYS A 283 10.36 4.04 12.23
CA LYS A 283 11.46 3.09 12.32
C LYS A 283 12.02 2.79 10.93
N TYR A 284 11.18 2.54 9.93
CA TYR A 284 11.61 2.30 8.56
C TYR A 284 12.41 3.48 8.00
N GLU A 285 11.95 4.72 8.20
CA GLU A 285 12.62 5.97 7.83
C GLU A 285 13.85 6.31 8.70
N MET A 286 14.24 5.40 9.61
CA MET A 286 15.40 5.54 10.50
C MET A 286 15.34 6.81 11.38
N ILE A 287 14.13 7.25 11.74
CA ILE A 287 13.92 8.38 12.65
C ILE A 287 14.04 7.86 14.09
N PRO A 288 14.95 8.40 14.91
CA PRO A 288 15.25 7.85 16.24
C PRO A 288 14.23 8.24 17.33
N TYR A 289 13.10 8.85 16.95
CA TYR A 289 12.07 9.34 17.86
C TYR A 289 10.78 8.55 17.68
N THR A 290 10.09 8.35 18.79
CA THR A 290 8.72 7.82 18.81
C THR A 290 7.71 8.89 18.41
N PRO A 291 6.49 8.48 17.98
CA PRO A 291 5.41 9.44 17.71
C PRO A 291 5.15 10.38 18.90
N GLU A 292 5.19 9.86 20.12
CA GLU A 292 4.95 10.61 21.34
C GLU A 292 6.07 11.64 21.62
N GLU A 293 7.33 11.28 21.40
CA GLU A 293 8.46 12.21 21.54
C GLU A 293 8.42 13.33 20.48
N LEU A 294 8.02 13.02 19.25
CA LEU A 294 7.88 14.03 18.20
C LEU A 294 6.79 15.06 18.54
N ILE A 295 5.69 14.62 19.16
CA ILE A 295 4.65 15.53 19.65
C ILE A 295 5.21 16.41 20.77
N ALA A 296 5.90 15.81 21.74
CA ALA A 296 6.48 16.55 22.86
C ALA A 296 7.56 17.57 22.44
N ILE A 297 8.27 17.34 21.33
CA ILE A 297 9.24 18.31 20.78
C ILE A 297 8.53 19.47 20.05
N ALA A 298 7.33 19.24 19.52
CA ALA A 298 6.57 20.22 18.75
C ALA A 298 5.71 21.15 19.63
N GLU A 299 5.38 20.73 20.85
CA GLU A 299 4.68 21.52 21.87
C GLU A 299 5.61 22.48 22.62
#